data_AF-A0A948PPZ7-F1
#
_entry.id   AF-A0A948PPZ7-F1
#
_cell.length_a   1.000
_cell.length_b   1.000
_cell.length_c   1.000
_cell.angle_alpha   90.00
_cell.angle_beta   90.00
_cell.angle_gamma   90.00
#
_symmetry.space_group_name_H-M   'P 1'
#
loop_
_entity.id
_entity.type
_entity.pdbx_description
1 polymer ?
#
loop_
_entity_poly.entity_id
_entity_poly.type
_entity_poly.pdbx_seq_one_letter_code
_entity_poly.pdbx_strand_id
1 'polypeptide(L)'
;MFLSVVLIFSALIRQADALSIQEKTIQHDASAVLKLIQVYVTDVNGTPIKDLKKENFILFDNGERKIITDFEKHILADLKGT
;
A
#
# COMPACT_ATOMS: atom_id res chain seq x y z
N MET A 1 44.72 -49.59 -20.73
CA MET A 1 44.74 -48.13 -20.99
C MET A 1 43.40 -47.68 -21.60
N PHE A 2 42.29 -47.91 -20.92
CA PHE A 2 40.94 -47.46 -21.35
C PHE A 2 40.10 -46.93 -20.18
N LEU A 3 40.63 -46.95 -18.96
CA LEU A 3 39.94 -46.49 -17.75
C LEU A 3 40.01 -44.96 -17.56
N SER A 4 40.85 -44.27 -18.34
CA SER A 4 41.06 -42.82 -18.22
C SER A 4 40.01 -41.98 -18.98
N VAL A 5 39.35 -42.54 -20.00
CA VAL A 5 38.39 -41.80 -20.86
C VAL A 5 37.02 -41.65 -20.18
N VAL A 6 36.62 -42.61 -19.33
CA VAL A 6 35.35 -42.56 -18.57
C VAL A 6 35.37 -41.47 -17.50
N LEU A 7 36.54 -41.22 -16.89
CA LEU A 7 36.70 -40.18 -15.86
C LEU A 7 36.68 -38.75 -16.44
N ILE A 8 37.11 -38.56 -17.68
CA ILE A 8 37.05 -37.26 -18.35
C ILE A 8 35.61 -36.93 -18.77
N PHE A 9 34.83 -37.94 -19.20
CA PHE A 9 33.41 -37.74 -19.53
C PHE A 9 32.54 -37.43 -18.31
N SER A 10 32.82 -38.02 -17.14
CA SER A 10 32.07 -37.70 -15.91
C SER A 10 32.39 -36.31 -15.35
N ALA A 11 33.59 -35.78 -15.62
CA ALA A 11 33.95 -34.42 -15.24
C ALA A 11 33.27 -33.34 -16.11
N LEU A 12 32.96 -33.64 -17.37
CA LEU A 12 32.23 -32.73 -18.26
C LEU A 12 30.74 -32.63 -17.92
N ILE A 13 30.11 -33.73 -17.47
CA ILE A 13 28.68 -33.70 -17.08
C ILE A 13 28.45 -32.90 -15.79
N ARG A 14 29.45 -32.81 -14.89
CA ARG A 14 29.33 -32.02 -13.64
C ARG A 14 29.30 -30.50 -13.85
N GLN A 15 29.69 -29.98 -15.02
CA GLN A 15 29.64 -28.54 -15.29
C GLN A 15 28.28 -28.06 -15.82
N ALA A 16 27.38 -28.96 -16.21
CA ALA A 16 26.08 -28.59 -16.78
C ALA A 16 25.10 -28.01 -15.73
N ASP A 17 25.32 -28.27 -14.44
CA ASP A 17 24.45 -27.78 -13.36
C ASP A 17 24.83 -26.37 -12.85
N ALA A 18 25.92 -25.78 -13.35
CA ALA A 18 26.42 -24.48 -12.88
C ALA A 18 25.88 -23.27 -13.68
N LEU A 19 24.99 -23.48 -14.64
CA LEU A 19 24.21 -22.41 -15.26
C LEU A 19 22.85 -22.36 -14.57
N SER A 20 22.87 -21.91 -13.31
CA SER A 20 21.70 -21.42 -12.59
C SER A 20 20.88 -20.52 -13.52
N ILE A 21 19.72 -21.01 -13.97
CA ILE A 21 18.68 -20.13 -14.51
C ILE A 21 18.24 -19.30 -13.31
N GLN A 22 18.84 -18.12 -13.18
CA GLN A 22 18.41 -17.13 -12.22
C GLN A 22 16.99 -16.72 -12.65
N GLU A 23 15.97 -17.35 -12.07
CA GLU A 23 14.60 -16.89 -12.19
C GLU A 23 14.58 -15.44 -11.71
N LYS A 24 14.42 -14.52 -12.67
CA LYS A 24 14.31 -13.11 -12.38
C LYS A 24 12.98 -12.89 -11.68
N THR A 25 12.97 -13.00 -10.35
CA THR A 25 11.84 -12.61 -9.52
C THR A 25 11.44 -11.20 -9.89
N ILE A 26 10.23 -11.03 -10.42
CA ILE A 26 9.68 -9.70 -10.69
C ILE A 26 9.34 -9.09 -9.33
N GLN A 27 10.20 -8.19 -8.85
CA GLN A 27 9.91 -7.34 -7.71
C GLN A 27 9.24 -6.06 -8.20
N HIS A 28 8.07 -5.75 -7.64
CA HIS A 28 7.38 -4.48 -7.85
C HIS A 28 7.50 -3.65 -6.58
N ASP A 29 8.09 -2.46 -6.70
CA ASP A 29 8.09 -1.47 -5.62
C ASP A 29 6.74 -0.75 -5.63
N ALA A 30 5.90 -1.04 -4.62
CA ALA A 30 4.67 -0.30 -4.37
C ALA A 30 4.80 0.48 -3.05
N SER A 31 4.43 1.75 -3.08
CA SER A 31 4.32 2.59 -1.89
C SER A 31 2.90 3.14 -1.77
N ALA A 32 2.41 3.23 -0.54
CA ALA A 32 1.10 3.79 -0.22
C ALA A 32 1.27 4.85 0.87
N VAL A 33 0.47 5.91 0.78
CA VAL A 33 0.42 6.98 1.79
C VAL A 33 -1.03 7.13 2.24
N LEU A 34 -1.26 6.99 3.54
CA LEU A 34 -2.54 7.30 4.16
C LEU A 34 -2.54 8.74 4.68
N LYS A 35 -3.53 9.52 4.29
CA LYS A 35 -3.77 10.87 4.82
C LYS A 35 -5.14 10.92 5.50
N LEU A 36 -5.16 11.23 6.79
CA LEU A 36 -6.38 11.44 7.56
C LEU A 36 -6.62 12.94 7.73
N ILE A 37 -7.76 13.42 7.22
CA ILE A 37 -8.14 14.84 7.29
C ILE A 37 -9.32 14.98 8.25
N GLN A 38 -9.11 15.66 9.37
CA GLN A 38 -10.16 15.91 10.35
C GLN A 38 -10.84 17.24 10.09
N VAL A 39 -12.18 17.24 10.09
CA VAL A 39 -13.00 18.44 9.92
C VAL A 39 -14.06 18.47 11.02
N TYR A 40 -14.38 19.67 11.51
CA TYR A 40 -15.45 19.92 12.45
C TYR A 40 -16.34 21.01 11.89
N VAL A 41 -17.62 20.71 11.69
CA VAL A 41 -18.57 21.59 11.01
C VAL A 41 -19.74 21.88 11.93
N THR A 42 -20.03 23.15 12.13
CA THR A 42 -21.13 23.63 12.97
C THR A 42 -22.05 24.56 12.18
N ASP A 43 -23.28 24.72 12.67
CA ASP A 43 -24.13 25.83 12.26
C ASP A 43 -23.62 27.17 12.83
N VAL A 44 -24.35 28.25 12.54
CA VAL A 44 -24.06 29.60 13.03
C VAL A 44 -24.15 29.74 14.55
N ASN A 45 -24.83 28.82 15.23
CA ASN A 45 -25.00 28.78 16.68
C ASN A 45 -23.94 27.91 17.37
N GLY A 46 -23.01 27.29 16.60
CA GLY A 46 -22.00 26.37 17.12
C GLY A 46 -22.50 24.92 17.30
N THR A 47 -23.70 24.60 16.84
CA THR A 47 -24.26 23.24 16.92
C THR A 47 -23.59 22.35 15.87
N PRO A 48 -23.03 21.18 16.24
CA PRO A 48 -22.41 20.27 15.27
C PRO A 48 -23.42 19.74 14.24
N ILE A 49 -23.05 19.79 12.96
CA ILE A 49 -23.83 19.15 11.89
C ILE A 49 -23.50 17.66 11.86
N LYS A 50 -24.49 16.80 12.13
CA LYS A 50 -24.28 15.35 12.36
C LYS A 50 -24.52 14.46 11.14
N ASP A 51 -25.22 14.95 10.14
CA ASP A 51 -25.68 14.17 8.98
C ASP A 51 -24.76 14.25 7.75
N LEU A 52 -23.61 14.92 7.87
CA LEU A 52 -22.60 15.04 6.80
C LEU A 52 -22.14 13.68 6.26
N LYS A 53 -21.84 13.63 4.97
CA LYS A 53 -21.30 12.47 4.25
C LYS A 53 -20.08 12.91 3.45
N LYS A 54 -19.26 11.96 2.99
CA LYS A 54 -18.07 12.27 2.20
C LYS A 54 -18.39 13.06 0.93
N GLU A 55 -19.58 12.86 0.34
CA GLU A 55 -20.04 13.56 -0.86
C GLU A 55 -20.31 15.06 -0.61
N ASN A 56 -20.37 15.49 0.65
CA ASN A 56 -20.46 16.91 1.00
C ASN A 56 -19.09 17.62 0.96
N PHE A 57 -18.00 16.89 0.71
CA PHE A 57 -16.64 17.43 0.70
C PHE A 57 -15.97 17.23 -0.66
N ILE A 58 -15.09 18.18 -1.02
CA ILE A 58 -14.18 18.05 -2.15
C ILE A 58 -12.77 18.15 -1.58
N LEU A 59 -11.95 17.13 -1.82
CA LEU A 59 -10.56 17.10 -1.36
C LEU A 59 -9.62 17.51 -2.49
N PHE A 60 -8.70 18.41 -2.18
CA PHE A 60 -7.54 18.73 -3.01
C PHE A 60 -6.27 18.45 -2.22
N ASP A 61 -5.32 17.77 -2.86
CA ASP A 61 -3.99 17.54 -2.33
C ASP A 61 -2.99 18.15 -3.32
N ASN A 62 -2.21 19.12 -2.85
CA ASN A 62 -1.31 19.92 -3.70
C ASN A 62 -1.99 20.54 -4.93
N GLY A 63 -3.25 21.00 -4.77
CA GLY A 63 -4.02 21.62 -5.85
C GLY A 63 -4.69 20.63 -6.80
N GLU A 64 -4.42 19.33 -6.68
CA GLU A 64 -5.08 18.29 -7.48
C GLU A 64 -6.27 17.69 -6.74
N ARG A 65 -7.42 17.55 -7.42
CA ARG A 65 -8.59 16.89 -6.84
C ARG A 65 -8.30 15.43 -6.54
N LYS A 66 -8.61 14.97 -5.33
CA LYS A 66 -8.48 13.57 -4.90
C LYS A 66 -9.84 12.98 -4.51
N ILE A 67 -9.93 11.66 -4.62
CA ILE A 67 -11.10 10.89 -4.19
C ILE A 67 -10.96 10.63 -2.69
N ILE A 68 -12.04 10.86 -1.94
CA ILE A 68 -12.13 10.43 -0.55
C ILE A 68 -12.50 8.94 -0.54
N THR A 69 -11.54 8.09 -0.15
CA THR A 69 -11.73 6.64 -0.12
C THR A 69 -12.61 6.21 1.05
N ASP A 70 -12.33 6.76 2.24
CA ASP A 70 -12.99 6.40 3.49
C ASP A 70 -13.41 7.65 4.29
N PHE A 71 -14.46 7.53 5.10
CA PHE A 71 -15.02 8.62 5.89
C PHE A 71 -15.64 8.10 7.18
N GLU A 72 -15.25 8.70 8.30
CA GLU A 72 -15.73 8.35 9.64
C GLU A 72 -16.34 9.57 10.33
N LYS A 73 -17.36 9.34 11.17
CA LYS A 73 -17.99 10.38 11.99
C LYS A 73 -17.54 10.24 13.44
N HIS A 74 -16.85 11.25 13.94
CA HIS A 74 -16.53 11.36 15.37
C HIS A 74 -17.53 12.31 16.03
N ILE A 75 -18.63 11.77 16.54
CA ILE A 75 -19.61 12.53 17.31
C ILE A 75 -19.14 12.54 18.75
N LEU A 76 -18.64 13.68 19.22
CA LEU A 76 -18.38 13.87 20.65
C LEU A 76 -19.73 13.83 21.37
N ALA A 77 -19.85 12.96 22.38
CA ALA A 77 -20.98 13.02 23.28
C ALA A 77 -20.98 14.39 23.95
N ASP A 78 -22.14 15.05 23.99
CA ASP A 78 -22.29 16.30 24.73
C ASP A 78 -21.89 16.02 26.18
N LEU A 79 -20.69 16.46 26.59
CA LEU A 79 -20.32 16.55 27.98
C LEU A 79 -21.19 17.66 28.57
N LYS A 80 -22.42 17.32 28.94
CA LYS A 80 -23.22 18.18 29.81
C LYS A 80 -22.41 18.31 31.11
N GLY A 81 -21.81 19.49 31.29
CA GLY A 81 -21.25 19.87 32.58
C GLY A 81 -22.32 19.71 33.64
N THR A 82 -22.11 18.72 34.51
CA THR A 82 -22.81 18.56 35.79
C THR A 82 -22.45 19.70 36.73
#